data_AF-A0A8J7WGC7-F1
#
_entry.id   AF-A0A8J7WGC7-F1
#
_cell.length_a   1.000
_cell.length_b   1.000
_cell.length_c   1.000
_cell.angle_alpha   90.00
_cell.angle_beta   90.00
_cell.angle_gamma   90.00
#
_symmetry.space_group_name_H-M   'P 1'
#
loop_
_entity.id
_entity.type
_entity.pdbx_description
1 polymer ?
#
loop_
_entity_poly.entity_id
_entity_poly.type
_entity_poly.pdbx_seq_one_letter_code
_entity_poly.pdbx_strand_id
1 'polypeptide(L)'
;MAIFRAYAKVLEPDDPAMRIYEAGLRTCPGPPGVLLADVLLRTGGVYETMAALSPRLRDDIREVAELTSDSHLLAIADLTEVPVSLGHLRGLDPRTRIVMRTELCYEGDEGVRVSRPRRRRPAVATIMPDGTVVAGDAFPHHR
;
A
#
# COMPACT_ATOMS: atom_id res chain seq x y z
N MET A 1 14.04 14.10 -2.34
CA MET A 1 14.51 12.71 -2.38
C MET A 1 13.32 11.80 -2.12
N ALA A 2 13.09 10.81 -2.98
CA ALA A 2 12.02 9.84 -2.82
C ALA A 2 12.52 8.70 -1.93
N ILE A 3 11.72 8.29 -0.95
CA ILE A 3 12.08 7.26 0.01
C ILE A 3 10.96 6.24 0.04
N PHE A 4 11.30 5.00 -0.31
CA PHE A 4 10.42 3.88 -0.06
C PHE A 4 10.53 3.43 1.40
N ARG A 5 9.39 3.19 2.05
CA ARG A 5 9.32 2.67 3.42
C ARG A 5 8.38 1.47 3.47
N ALA A 6 8.85 0.41 4.13
CA ALA A 6 8.03 -0.73 4.50
C ALA A 6 8.15 -0.94 6.02
N TYR A 7 7.03 -0.82 6.73
CA TYR A 7 7.03 -0.87 8.19
C TYR A 7 5.73 -1.47 8.73
N ALA A 8 5.78 -1.92 9.97
CA ALA A 8 4.60 -2.30 10.73
C ALA A 8 4.34 -1.29 11.83
N LYS A 9 3.07 -1.05 12.14
CA LYS A 9 2.67 -0.27 13.31
C LYS A 9 1.49 -0.91 14.02
N VAL A 10 1.30 -0.57 15.28
CA VAL A 10 0.08 -0.90 16.02
C VAL A 10 -1.09 -0.24 15.31
N LEU A 11 -2.19 -0.98 15.20
CA LEU A 11 -3.43 -0.46 14.68
C LEU A 11 -4.10 0.40 15.76
N GLU A 12 -3.96 1.71 15.61
CA GLU A 12 -4.57 2.68 16.50
C GLU A 12 -6.04 2.94 16.11
N PRO A 13 -6.91 3.32 17.07
CA PRO A 13 -8.33 3.60 16.80
C PRO A 13 -8.56 4.71 15.76
N ASP A 14 -7.63 5.66 15.65
CA ASP A 14 -7.69 6.78 14.73
C ASP A 14 -7.10 6.48 13.34
N ASP A 15 -6.58 5.27 13.13
CA ASP A 15 -6.05 4.85 11.84
C ASP A 15 -7.16 4.92 10.77
N PRO A 16 -6.87 5.44 9.55
CA PRO A 16 -7.84 5.48 8.47
C PRO A 16 -8.49 4.12 8.17
N ALA A 17 -7.78 3.02 8.37
CA ALA A 17 -8.32 1.67 8.20
C ALA A 17 -9.42 1.35 9.23
N MET A 18 -9.29 1.82 10.47
CA MET A 18 -10.34 1.71 11.50
C MET A 18 -11.56 2.53 11.12
N ARG A 19 -11.37 3.79 10.71
CA ARG A 19 -12.50 4.66 10.30
C ARG A 19 -13.30 4.09 9.12
N ILE A 20 -12.61 3.53 8.12
CA ILE A 20 -13.26 2.87 6.97
C ILE A 20 -14.05 1.63 7.43
N TYR A 21 -13.49 0.84 8.35
CA TYR A 21 -14.15 -0.33 8.91
C TYR A 21 -15.40 0.04 9.71
N GLU A 22 -15.30 1.03 10.60
CA GLU A 22 -16.44 1.52 11.41
C GLU A 22 -17.55 2.13 10.56
N ALA A 23 -17.19 2.78 9.45
CA ALA A 23 -18.15 3.29 8.47
C ALA A 23 -18.81 2.20 7.61
N GLY A 24 -18.42 0.93 7.75
CA GLY A 24 -18.94 -0.17 6.93
C GLY A 24 -18.54 -0.11 5.46
N LEU A 25 -17.51 0.69 5.12
CA LEU A 25 -17.07 0.93 3.74
C LEU A 25 -15.98 -0.05 3.29
N ARG A 26 -15.63 -1.03 4.12
CA ARG A 26 -14.57 -1.99 3.83
C ARG A 26 -15.12 -3.13 2.97
N THR A 27 -14.44 -3.43 1.88
CA THR A 27 -14.77 -4.52 0.97
C THR A 27 -14.44 -5.91 1.53
N CYS A 28 -13.55 -5.99 2.52
CA CYS A 28 -13.16 -7.24 3.17
C CYS A 28 -13.86 -7.43 4.53
N PRO A 29 -14.36 -8.64 4.82
CA PRO A 29 -14.97 -8.94 6.11
C PRO A 29 -13.94 -8.94 7.25
N GLY A 30 -14.39 -8.56 8.45
CA GLY A 30 -13.61 -8.58 9.69
C GLY A 30 -12.85 -7.28 9.99
N PRO A 31 -12.29 -7.17 11.22
CA PRO A 31 -11.57 -5.99 11.66
C PRO A 31 -10.26 -5.76 10.87
N PRO A 32 -9.79 -4.51 10.73
CA PRO A 32 -8.55 -4.20 10.02
C PRO A 32 -7.31 -4.68 10.79
N GLY A 33 -6.18 -4.77 10.09
CA GLY A 33 -4.95 -5.33 10.64
C GLY A 33 -5.00 -6.83 10.91
N VAL A 34 -3.90 -7.36 11.43
CA VAL A 34 -3.71 -8.77 11.80
C VAL A 34 -3.22 -8.86 13.23
N LEU A 35 -3.51 -9.95 13.95
CA LEU A 35 -2.96 -10.13 15.29
C LEU A 35 -1.46 -10.40 15.20
N LEU A 36 -0.69 -9.84 16.13
CA LEU A 36 0.74 -10.13 16.24
C LEU A 36 0.98 -11.64 16.45
N ALA A 37 0.14 -12.30 17.25
CA ALA A 37 0.16 -13.75 17.44
C ALA A 37 0.05 -14.52 16.11
N ASP A 38 -0.87 -14.12 15.23
CA ASP A 38 -1.08 -14.81 13.94
C ASP A 38 0.13 -14.62 13.03
N VAL A 39 0.76 -13.45 13.06
CA VAL A 39 1.99 -13.18 12.29
C VAL A 39 3.12 -14.06 12.80
N LEU A 40 3.37 -14.04 14.12
CA LEU A 40 4.41 -14.86 14.74
C LEU A 40 4.18 -16.35 14.53
N LEU A 41 2.93 -16.81 14.53
CA LEU A 41 2.60 -18.20 14.23
C LEU A 41 3.00 -18.57 12.80
N ARG A 42 2.68 -17.71 11.82
CA ARG A 42 3.04 -17.94 10.41
C ARG A 42 4.55 -17.89 10.16
N THR A 43 5.28 -17.09 10.93
CA THR A 43 6.72 -16.86 10.74
C THR A 43 7.59 -17.72 11.65
N GLY A 44 7.00 -18.66 12.40
CA GLY A 44 7.74 -19.53 13.33
C GLY A 44 8.37 -18.78 14.51
N GLY A 45 7.75 -17.68 14.95
CA GLY A 45 8.22 -16.82 16.03
C GLY A 45 9.22 -15.75 15.60
N VAL A 46 9.50 -15.64 14.30
CA VAL A 46 10.39 -14.61 13.77
C VAL A 46 9.65 -13.27 13.70
N TYR A 47 10.26 -12.23 14.27
CA TYR A 47 9.76 -10.85 14.22
C TYR A 47 10.10 -10.17 12.88
N GLU A 48 9.75 -10.82 11.79
CA GLU A 48 9.86 -10.35 10.42
C GLU A 48 8.74 -10.98 9.60
N THR A 49 8.19 -10.24 8.65
CA THR A 49 7.14 -10.73 7.73
C THR A 49 7.32 -10.10 6.36
N MET A 50 6.72 -10.68 5.33
CA MET A 50 6.65 -10.06 4.01
C MET A 50 5.41 -9.18 3.89
N ALA A 51 5.54 -8.02 3.25
CA ALA A 51 4.44 -7.15 2.86
C ALA A 51 4.34 -7.08 1.35
N ALA A 52 3.18 -7.42 0.81
CA ALA A 52 2.92 -7.37 -0.62
C ALA A 52 2.92 -5.92 -1.14
N LEU A 53 3.58 -5.69 -2.26
CA LEU A 53 3.51 -4.44 -3.00
C LEU A 53 2.35 -4.51 -3.99
N SER A 54 1.43 -3.56 -3.90
CA SER A 54 0.36 -3.47 -4.90
C SER A 54 0.94 -3.17 -6.29
N PRO A 55 0.34 -3.67 -7.39
CA PRO A 55 0.79 -3.36 -8.74
C PRO A 55 0.95 -1.86 -8.98
N ARG A 56 -0.04 -1.07 -8.53
CA ARG A 56 -0.02 0.39 -8.63
C ARG A 56 1.16 1.02 -7.89
N LEU A 57 1.47 0.56 -6.67
CA LEU A 57 2.61 1.09 -5.92
C LEU A 57 3.94 0.75 -6.61
N ARG A 58 4.07 -0.43 -7.20
CA ARG A 58 5.28 -0.81 -7.97
C ARG A 58 5.45 0.07 -9.20
N ASP A 59 4.36 0.36 -9.92
CA ASP A 59 4.37 1.28 -11.05
C ASP A 59 4.78 2.70 -10.61
N ASP A 60 4.22 3.20 -9.50
CA ASP A 60 4.58 4.50 -8.93
C ASP A 60 6.07 4.54 -8.52
N ILE A 61 6.60 3.48 -7.89
CA ILE A 61 8.01 3.39 -7.52
C ILE A 61 8.91 3.37 -8.77
N ARG A 62 8.54 2.61 -9.81
CA ARG A 62 9.29 2.54 -11.07
C ARG A 62 9.37 3.89 -11.76
N GLU A 63 8.23 4.59 -11.87
CA GLU A 63 8.18 5.93 -12.48
C GLU A 63 9.13 6.89 -11.76
N VAL A 64 9.08 6.90 -10.43
CA VAL A 64 9.95 7.77 -9.63
C VAL A 64 11.42 7.38 -9.77
N ALA A 65 11.73 6.08 -9.74
CA ALA A 65 13.09 5.57 -9.92
C ALA A 65 13.70 5.99 -11.27
N GLU A 66 12.93 5.93 -12.35
CA GLU A 66 13.36 6.38 -13.68
C GLU A 66 13.59 7.89 -13.73
N LEU A 67 12.68 8.68 -13.13
CA LEU A 67 12.77 10.14 -13.08
C LEU A 67 13.98 10.63 -12.26
N THR A 68 14.34 9.92 -11.19
CA THR A 68 15.45 10.28 -10.30
C THR A 68 16.73 9.50 -10.58
N SER A 69 16.71 8.56 -11.51
CA SER A 69 17.81 7.61 -11.77
C SER A 69 18.23 6.83 -10.51
N ASP A 70 17.27 6.49 -9.65
CA ASP A 70 17.50 5.75 -8.41
C ASP A 70 17.41 4.24 -8.65
N SER A 71 18.57 3.59 -8.72
CA SER A 71 18.66 2.14 -8.96
C SER A 71 18.13 1.29 -7.81
N HIS A 72 18.12 1.82 -6.58
CA HIS A 72 17.59 1.10 -5.43
C HIS A 72 16.06 1.07 -5.47
N LEU A 73 15.41 2.19 -5.79
CA LEU A 73 13.96 2.21 -6.01
C LEU A 73 13.57 1.33 -7.20
N LEU A 74 14.36 1.29 -8.27
CA LEU A 74 14.10 0.42 -9.40
C LEU A 74 14.10 -1.06 -8.99
N ALA A 75 15.09 -1.48 -8.19
CA ALA A 75 15.15 -2.84 -7.66
C ALA A 75 13.93 -3.19 -6.79
N ILE A 76 13.42 -2.24 -6.00
CA ILE A 76 12.21 -2.44 -5.19
C ILE A 76 10.97 -2.57 -6.07
N ALA A 77 10.86 -1.81 -7.17
CA ALA A 77 9.73 -1.88 -8.08
C ALA A 77 9.55 -3.25 -8.75
N ASP A 78 10.63 -4.01 -8.88
CA ASP A 78 10.61 -5.36 -9.45
C ASP A 78 10.17 -6.44 -8.44
N LEU A 79 10.12 -6.11 -7.15
CA LEU A 79 9.67 -7.04 -6.10
C LEU A 79 8.13 -7.11 -6.03
N THR A 80 7.59 -8.29 -5.79
CA THR A 80 6.16 -8.47 -5.46
C THR A 80 5.88 -8.24 -3.97
N GLU A 81 6.89 -8.41 -3.14
CA GLU A 81 6.82 -8.31 -1.69
C GLU A 81 8.16 -7.87 -1.11
N VAL A 82 8.11 -7.19 0.02
CA VAL A 82 9.29 -6.67 0.72
C VAL A 82 9.29 -7.12 2.18
N PRO A 83 10.47 -7.37 2.77
CA PRO A 83 10.56 -7.70 4.18
C PRO A 83 10.17 -6.49 5.05
N VAL A 84 9.48 -6.78 6.14
CA VAL A 84 9.07 -5.81 7.17
C VAL A 84 9.54 -6.33 8.51
N SER A 85 10.47 -5.59 9.12
CA SER A 85 10.92 -5.87 10.48
C SER A 85 9.81 -5.56 11.48
N LEU A 86 9.59 -6.49 12.40
CA LEU A 86 8.67 -6.37 13.53
C LEU A 86 9.46 -6.26 14.84
N GLY A 87 10.78 -6.07 14.79
CA GLY A 87 11.64 -6.08 15.97
C GLY A 87 11.22 -5.08 17.05
N HIS A 88 10.70 -3.92 16.65
CA HIS A 88 10.16 -2.89 17.56
C HIS A 88 8.85 -3.27 18.24
N LEU A 89 8.20 -4.36 17.81
CA LEU A 89 6.97 -4.90 18.38
C LEU A 89 7.24 -6.03 19.39
N ARG A 90 8.52 -6.35 19.66
CA ARG A 90 8.88 -7.35 20.67
C ARG A 90 8.38 -6.91 22.05
N GLY A 91 7.79 -7.85 22.79
CA GLY A 91 7.23 -7.61 24.13
C GLY A 91 5.83 -6.99 24.13
N LEU A 92 5.25 -6.66 22.98
CA LEU A 92 3.83 -6.30 22.92
C LEU A 92 2.94 -7.53 23.16
N ASP A 93 1.71 -7.28 23.61
CA ASP A 93 0.68 -8.31 23.76
C ASP A 93 0.46 -9.01 22.41
N PRO A 94 0.55 -10.36 22.33
CA PRO A 94 0.27 -11.11 21.10
C PRO A 94 -1.13 -10.84 20.53
N ARG A 95 -2.09 -10.38 21.34
CA ARG A 95 -3.44 -9.98 20.91
C ARG A 95 -3.49 -8.57 20.29
N THR A 96 -2.41 -7.82 20.33
CA THR A 96 -2.32 -6.51 19.67
C THR A 96 -2.48 -6.68 18.15
N ARG A 97 -3.37 -5.88 17.55
CA ARG A 97 -3.51 -5.81 16.09
C ARG A 97 -2.47 -4.86 15.52
N ILE A 98 -1.86 -5.28 14.43
CA ILE A 98 -0.86 -4.52 13.70
C ILE A 98 -1.27 -4.39 12.23
N VAL A 99 -0.76 -3.34 11.58
CA VAL A 99 -0.88 -3.14 10.14
C VAL A 99 0.50 -3.02 9.52
N MET A 100 0.70 -3.71 8.40
CA MET A 100 1.85 -3.49 7.54
C MET A 100 1.52 -2.35 6.56
N ARG A 101 2.49 -1.46 6.35
CA ARG A 101 2.38 -0.33 5.45
C ARG A 101 3.59 -0.31 4.52
N THR A 102 3.32 0.03 3.26
CA THR A 102 4.32 0.28 2.24
C THR A 102 3.98 1.62 1.60
N GLU A 103 4.91 2.56 1.63
CA GLU A 103 4.68 3.92 1.14
C GLU A 103 5.91 4.47 0.42
N LEU A 104 5.64 5.35 -0.54
CA LEU A 104 6.65 6.13 -1.25
C LEU A 104 6.52 7.59 -0.78
N CYS A 105 7.44 8.03 0.05
CA CYS A 105 7.52 9.37 0.60
C CYS A 105 8.40 10.27 -0.29
N TYR A 106 8.14 11.57 -0.29
CA TYR A 106 8.96 12.54 -1.01
C TYR A 106 9.47 13.61 -0.02
N GLU A 107 10.78 13.79 0.05
CA GLU A 107 11.42 14.88 0.80
C GLU A 107 11.71 16.08 -0.12
N GLY A 108 11.37 17.29 0.35
CA GLY A 108 11.62 18.56 -0.35
C GLY A 108 10.74 18.76 -1.60
N ASP A 109 11.24 19.55 -2.55
CA ASP A 109 10.54 19.93 -3.80
C ASP A 109 10.34 18.77 -4.80
N GLU A 110 10.79 17.56 -4.49
CA GLU A 110 10.58 16.40 -5.37
C GLU A 110 9.11 16.03 -5.51
N GLY A 111 8.29 16.29 -4.49
CA GLY A 111 6.83 16.16 -4.63
C GLY A 111 6.29 17.05 -5.76
N VAL A 112 6.89 18.22 -6.00
CA VAL A 112 6.52 19.15 -7.08
C VAL A 112 7.03 18.66 -8.44
N ARG A 113 8.21 18.03 -8.50
CA ARG A 113 8.80 17.48 -9.74
C ARG A 113 8.05 16.24 -10.23
N VAL A 114 7.71 15.33 -9.33
CA VAL A 114 6.95 14.09 -9.62
C VAL A 114 5.47 14.39 -9.90
N SER A 115 4.92 15.45 -9.32
CA SER A 115 3.55 15.89 -9.66
C SER A 115 3.42 16.42 -11.10
N ARG A 116 4.53 16.73 -11.78
CA ARG A 116 4.53 17.49 -13.04
C ARG A 116 4.57 16.68 -14.35
N PRO A 117 4.35 15.36 -14.31
CA PRO A 117 3.52 14.76 -15.35
C PRO A 117 2.53 13.74 -14.77
N ARG A 118 1.91 14.03 -13.62
CA ARG A 118 0.54 13.52 -13.40
C ARG A 118 -0.36 14.24 -14.41
N ARG A 119 -0.31 13.83 -15.69
CA ARG A 119 -1.51 13.88 -16.51
C ARG A 119 -2.53 13.14 -15.67
N ARG A 120 -3.37 13.90 -14.96
CA ARG A 120 -4.64 13.41 -14.43
C ARG A 120 -5.26 12.68 -15.59
N ARG A 121 -5.15 11.35 -15.64
CA ARG A 121 -6.01 10.57 -16.52
C ARG A 121 -7.39 10.92 -15.97
N PRO A 122 -8.24 11.65 -16.72
CA PRO A 122 -9.59 11.86 -16.24
C PRO A 122 -10.14 10.45 -15.98
N ALA A 123 -10.71 10.23 -14.80
CA ALA A 123 -11.51 9.04 -14.58
C ALA A 123 -12.65 9.11 -15.58
N VAL A 124 -12.55 8.37 -16.68
CA VAL A 124 -13.59 8.31 -17.70
C VAL A 124 -14.64 7.38 -17.14
N ALA A 125 -15.87 7.85 -17.00
CA ALA A 125 -17.01 7.00 -16.69
C ALA A 125 -17.97 7.05 -17.87
N THR A 126 -18.47 5.89 -18.29
CA THR A 126 -19.50 5.78 -19.31
C THR A 126 -20.85 5.69 -18.61
N ILE A 127 -21.76 6.60 -18.95
CA ILE A 127 -23.15 6.55 -18.49
C ILE A 127 -23.95 5.79 -19.55
N MET A 128 -24.51 4.65 -19.17
CA MET A 128 -25.39 3.85 -20.01
C MET A 128 -26.76 4.52 -20.16
N PRO A 129 -27.54 4.21 -21.21
CA PRO A 129 -28.87 4.78 -21.41
C PRO A 129 -29.86 4.50 -20.27
N ASP A 130 -29.63 3.44 -19.48
CA ASP A 130 -30.41 3.06 -18.30
C ASP A 130 -29.96 3.76 -17.01
N GLY A 131 -28.99 4.65 -17.08
CA GLY A 131 -28.45 5.40 -15.95
C GLY A 131 -27.31 4.69 -15.20
N THR A 132 -26.88 3.50 -15.64
CA THR A 132 -25.74 2.80 -15.03
C THR A 132 -24.42 3.53 -15.30
N VAL A 133 -23.62 3.77 -14.26
CA VAL A 133 -22.28 4.37 -14.39
C VAL A 133 -21.23 3.27 -14.38
N VAL A 134 -20.52 3.09 -15.50
CA VAL A 134 -19.42 2.13 -15.62
C VAL A 134 -18.10 2.89 -15.60
N ALA A 135 -17.22 2.53 -14.66
CA ALA A 135 -15.87 3.06 -14.60
C ALA A 135 -15.09 2.58 -15.85
N GLY A 136 -14.54 3.51 -16.63
CA GLY A 136 -13.91 3.24 -17.94
C GLY A 136 -12.60 2.45 -17.87
N ASP A 137 -12.09 2.22 -16.67
CA ASP A 137 -10.98 1.36 -16.29
C ASP A 137 -11.37 -0.13 -16.12
N ALA A 138 -12.66 -0.48 -16.29
CA ALA A 138 -13.19 -1.84 -16.11
C ALA A 138 -13.31 -2.68 -17.40
N PHE A 139 -12.60 -2.36 -18.49
CA PHE A 139 -12.55 -3.25 -19.65
C PHE A 139 -11.39 -4.24 -19.54
N PRO A 140 -11.62 -5.57 -19.55
CA PRO A 140 -10.55 -6.53 -19.68
C PRO A 140 -9.96 -6.43 -21.09
N HIS A 141 -8.64 -6.29 -21.17
CA HIS A 141 -7.91 -6.42 -22.43
C HIS A 141 -8.10 -7.84 -22.97
N HIS A 142 -8.99 -8.01 -23.95
CA HIS A 142 -8.95 -9.19 -24.81
C HIS A 142 -7.74 -9.10 -25.74
N ARG A 143 -6.84 -10.07 -25.62
CA ARG A 143 -6.03 -10.57 -26.73
C ARG A 143 -6.00 -12.09 -26.67
#